data_AF-A0A345NR94-F1
#
_entry.id   AF-A0A345NR94-F1
#
_cell.length_a   1.000
_cell.length_b   1.000
_cell.length_c   1.000
_cell.angle_alpha   90.00
_cell.angle_beta   90.00
_cell.angle_gamma   90.00
#
_symmetry.space_group_name_H-M   'P 1'
#
loop_
_entity.id
_entity.type
_entity.pdbx_description
1 polymer ?
#
loop_
_entity_poly.entity_id
_entity_poly.type
_entity_poly.pdbx_seq_one_letter_code
_entity_poly.pdbx_strand_id
1 'polypeptide(L)'
;MVGLGTGRTAGLVRAAPWAGVLAVTTLFQVVRRQPVDVIVFATALVLVLLDAVLPGGLRPLHLHRALRSRPRIAVLVAAAVVVGGVLVLVPRHGTASVVVLAVLGVAVTALALVGDGAGGRQEWDAPAEPTARVRTRRAAVLWAGVIVVAGVVEASSFVLGDIGITDGSTMPSISDLLDPWLDDPGWHALYVVAWLAAGVGLLRRGSWEGEPCGS
;
A
#
# COMPACT_ATOMS: atom_id res chain seq x y z
N MET A 1 26.57 -16.73 23.05
CA MET A 1 25.30 -17.24 22.47
C MET A 1 24.05 -16.48 22.96
N VAL A 2 24.17 -15.21 23.36
CA VAL A 2 23.03 -14.40 23.84
C VAL A 2 22.96 -13.14 22.98
N GLY A 3 21.99 -13.05 22.08
CA GLY A 3 21.85 -11.91 21.16
C GLY A 3 20.86 -12.10 20.01
N LEU A 4 20.47 -13.35 19.71
CA LEU A 4 19.51 -13.65 18.63
C LEU A 4 18.03 -13.46 19.03
N GLY A 5 17.72 -13.46 20.32
CA GLY A 5 16.33 -13.39 20.82
C GLY A 5 15.71 -11.99 20.78
N THR A 6 16.47 -10.96 21.12
CA THR A 6 15.98 -9.57 21.24
C THR A 6 15.72 -8.90 19.90
N GLY A 7 16.44 -9.26 18.85
CA GLY A 7 16.23 -8.72 17.50
C GLY A 7 14.94 -9.23 16.84
N ARG A 8 14.60 -10.50 17.05
CA ARG A 8 13.40 -11.14 16.47
C ARG A 8 12.10 -10.64 17.09
N THR A 9 12.07 -10.49 18.41
CA THR A 9 10.89 -9.96 19.10
C THR A 9 10.61 -8.51 18.71
N ALA A 10 11.65 -7.68 18.58
CA ALA A 10 11.51 -6.30 18.11
C ALA A 10 11.00 -6.22 16.67
N GLY A 11 11.46 -7.09 15.76
CA GLY A 11 10.96 -7.18 14.39
C GLY A 11 9.47 -7.54 14.32
N LEU A 12 9.07 -8.56 15.08
CA LEU A 12 7.67 -9.00 15.15
C LEU A 12 6.74 -7.95 15.74
N VAL A 13 7.14 -7.25 16.82
CA VAL A 13 6.31 -6.18 17.41
C VAL A 13 6.07 -5.04 16.41
N ARG A 14 7.08 -4.70 15.59
CA ARG A 14 6.96 -3.67 14.55
C ARG A 14 6.11 -4.12 13.37
N ALA A 15 6.22 -5.38 12.98
CA ALA A 15 5.46 -5.97 11.88
C ALA A 15 4.02 -6.30 12.26
N ALA A 16 3.73 -6.58 13.53
CA ALA A 16 2.44 -7.00 14.03
C ALA A 16 1.23 -6.16 13.55
N PRO A 17 1.25 -4.81 13.60
CA PRO A 17 0.11 -4.03 13.11
C PRO A 17 -0.11 -4.22 11.60
N TRP A 18 0.96 -4.22 10.81
CA TRP A 18 0.88 -4.39 9.35
C TRP A 18 0.47 -5.81 8.96
N ALA A 19 1.05 -6.81 9.61
CA ALA A 19 0.69 -8.21 9.42
C ALA A 19 -0.77 -8.47 9.82
N GLY A 20 -1.25 -7.86 10.90
CA GLY A 20 -2.64 -7.92 11.32
C GLY A 20 -3.59 -7.37 10.28
N VAL A 21 -3.33 -6.16 9.77
CA VAL A 21 -4.13 -5.54 8.70
C VAL A 21 -4.13 -6.43 7.45
N LEU A 22 -2.96 -6.85 6.97
CA LEU A 22 -2.84 -7.69 5.78
C LEU A 22 -3.54 -9.05 5.94
N ALA A 23 -3.48 -9.66 7.13
CA ALA A 23 -4.19 -10.91 7.42
C ALA A 23 -5.71 -10.73 7.38
N VAL A 24 -6.23 -9.67 8.02
CA VAL A 24 -7.67 -9.35 7.99
C VAL A 24 -8.13 -9.06 6.57
N THR A 25 -7.39 -8.25 5.81
CA THR A 25 -7.71 -7.97 4.40
C THR A 25 -7.66 -9.23 3.55
N THR A 26 -6.65 -10.08 3.70
CA THR A 26 -6.57 -11.36 2.96
C THR A 26 -7.77 -12.25 3.26
N LEU A 27 -8.14 -12.40 4.54
CA LEU A 27 -9.29 -13.19 4.95
C LEU A 27 -10.59 -12.64 4.35
N PHE A 28 -10.76 -11.32 4.39
CA PHE A 28 -11.91 -10.66 3.79
C PHE A 28 -12.01 -10.94 2.28
N GLN A 29 -10.89 -10.92 1.55
CA GLN A 29 -10.88 -11.19 0.12
C GLN A 29 -11.15 -12.67 -0.22
N VAL A 30 -10.78 -13.60 0.68
CA VAL A 30 -11.18 -15.01 0.57
C VAL A 30 -12.70 -15.14 0.66
N VAL A 31 -13.32 -14.44 1.62
CA VAL A 31 -14.79 -14.42 1.77
C VAL A 31 -15.47 -13.81 0.54
N ARG A 32 -14.91 -12.73 -0.03
CA ARG A 32 -15.40 -12.12 -1.29
C ARG A 32 -15.16 -12.95 -2.55
N ARG A 33 -14.45 -14.08 -2.47
CA ARG A 33 -14.06 -14.92 -3.62
C ARG A 33 -13.32 -14.14 -4.71
N GLN A 34 -12.42 -13.24 -4.31
CA GLN A 34 -11.56 -12.45 -5.21
C GLN A 34 -10.14 -13.04 -5.25
N PRO A 35 -9.84 -14.04 -6.11
CA PRO A 35 -8.60 -14.81 -6.02
C PRO A 35 -7.34 -13.97 -6.27
N VAL A 36 -7.41 -12.98 -7.16
CA VAL A 36 -6.28 -12.10 -7.47
C VAL A 36 -5.88 -11.29 -6.24
N ASP A 37 -6.86 -10.67 -5.57
CA ASP A 37 -6.64 -9.87 -4.37
C ASP A 37 -6.10 -10.73 -3.22
N VAL A 38 -6.63 -11.95 -3.05
CA VAL A 38 -6.11 -12.90 -2.05
C VAL A 38 -4.63 -13.17 -2.28
N ILE A 39 -4.20 -13.43 -3.51
CA ILE A 39 -2.80 -13.70 -3.82
C ILE A 39 -1.94 -12.47 -3.51
N VAL A 40 -2.38 -11.27 -3.88
CA VAL A 40 -1.65 -10.01 -3.65
C VAL A 40 -1.45 -9.75 -2.15
N PHE A 41 -2.54 -9.77 -1.36
CA PHE A 41 -2.47 -9.47 0.07
C PHE A 41 -1.78 -10.59 0.86
N ALA A 42 -1.99 -11.86 0.51
CA ALA A 42 -1.29 -12.98 1.11
C ALA A 42 0.22 -12.91 0.84
N THR A 43 0.63 -12.56 -0.40
CA THR A 43 2.04 -12.41 -0.75
C THR A 43 2.67 -11.27 0.04
N ALA A 44 2.00 -10.12 0.14
CA ALA A 44 2.46 -9.01 0.96
C ALA A 44 2.59 -9.39 2.45
N LEU A 45 1.62 -10.13 2.99
CA LEU A 45 1.65 -10.63 4.37
C LEU A 45 2.88 -11.52 4.61
N VAL A 46 3.11 -12.47 3.70
CA VAL A 46 4.27 -13.36 3.77
C VAL A 46 5.57 -12.57 3.72
N LEU A 47 5.70 -11.59 2.82
CA LEU A 47 6.90 -10.76 2.72
C LEU A 47 7.16 -9.97 4.02
N VAL A 48 6.14 -9.39 4.63
CA VAL A 48 6.25 -8.66 5.91
C VAL A 48 6.68 -9.59 7.05
N LEU A 49 6.10 -10.79 7.13
CA LEU A 49 6.47 -11.77 8.15
C LEU A 49 7.90 -12.29 7.94
N LEU A 50 8.30 -12.53 6.70
CA LEU A 50 9.67 -12.94 6.36
C LEU A 50 10.68 -11.85 6.74
N ASP A 51 10.40 -10.57 6.43
CA ASP A 51 11.28 -9.47 6.84
C ASP A 51 11.40 -9.35 8.37
N ALA A 52 10.32 -9.65 9.11
CA ALA A 52 10.32 -9.60 10.57
C ALA A 52 11.08 -10.75 11.24
N VAL A 53 11.06 -11.96 10.65
CA VAL A 53 11.56 -13.20 11.27
C VAL A 53 13.00 -13.54 10.86
N LEU A 54 13.39 -13.18 9.62
CA LEU A 54 14.70 -13.50 9.08
C LEU A 54 15.82 -12.70 9.79
N PRO A 55 16.97 -13.32 10.13
CA PRO A 55 18.10 -12.61 10.72
C PRO A 55 18.66 -11.59 9.71
N GLY A 56 18.44 -10.30 9.96
CA GLY A 56 18.74 -9.23 9.00
C GLY A 56 17.56 -8.87 8.09
N GLY A 57 16.39 -9.50 8.20
CA GLY A 57 15.23 -9.29 7.34
C GLY A 57 15.46 -9.75 5.90
N LEU A 58 14.75 -9.17 4.94
CA LEU A 58 14.99 -9.38 3.51
C LEU A 58 16.29 -8.68 3.03
N ARG A 59 17.20 -8.33 3.95
CA ARG A 59 18.43 -7.60 3.64
C ARG A 59 19.35 -8.25 2.60
N PRO A 60 19.49 -9.58 2.53
CA PRO A 60 20.31 -10.23 1.51
C PRO A 60 19.81 -9.98 0.08
N LEU A 61 18.55 -9.57 -0.08
CA LEU A 61 17.93 -9.22 -1.37
C LEU A 61 18.05 -7.74 -1.72
N HIS A 62 18.61 -6.87 -0.85
CA HIS A 62 19.00 -5.52 -1.28
C HIS A 62 20.09 -5.69 -2.34
N LEU A 63 19.70 -5.57 -3.61
CA LEU A 63 20.66 -5.52 -4.71
C LEU A 63 21.71 -4.45 -4.39
N HIS A 64 22.96 -4.78 -4.66
CA HIS A 64 24.12 -3.94 -4.40
C HIS A 64 23.93 -2.48 -4.84
N ARG A 65 24.67 -1.58 -4.14
CA ARG A 65 24.80 -0.11 -4.26
C ARG A 65 24.57 0.58 -5.62
N ALA A 66 24.57 -0.12 -6.75
CA ALA A 66 24.43 0.44 -8.09
C ALA A 66 23.08 1.15 -8.35
N LEU A 67 22.00 0.75 -7.67
CA LEU A 67 20.67 1.39 -7.78
C LEU A 67 20.35 2.32 -6.60
N ARG A 68 21.37 2.73 -5.83
CA ARG A 68 21.24 3.64 -4.68
C ARG A 68 20.81 5.06 -5.08
N SER A 69 20.80 5.39 -6.36
CA SER A 69 20.30 6.68 -6.84
C SER A 69 18.79 6.74 -6.71
N ARG A 70 18.30 7.65 -5.87
CA ARG A 70 16.87 7.98 -5.79
C ARG A 70 16.34 8.32 -7.18
N PRO A 71 15.19 7.77 -7.60
CA PRO A 71 14.61 8.12 -8.89
C PRO A 71 14.28 9.62 -8.88
N ARG A 72 14.76 10.34 -9.90
CA ARG A 72 14.45 11.77 -10.06
C ARG A 72 12.94 11.95 -10.15
N ILE A 73 12.40 13.05 -9.62
CA ILE A 73 10.96 13.34 -9.69
C ILE A 73 10.44 13.30 -11.13
N ALA A 74 11.25 13.75 -12.10
CA ALA A 74 10.94 13.67 -13.52
C ALA A 74 10.71 12.21 -13.99
N VAL A 75 11.48 11.24 -13.47
CA VAL A 75 11.31 9.81 -13.79
C VAL A 75 10.02 9.28 -13.16
N LEU A 76 9.74 9.62 -11.90
CA LEU A 76 8.49 9.20 -11.23
C LEU A 76 7.26 9.78 -11.93
N VAL A 77 7.30 11.06 -12.30
CA VAL A 77 6.21 11.73 -13.04
C VAL A 77 6.08 11.14 -14.44
N ALA A 78 7.18 10.91 -15.16
CA ALA A 78 7.13 10.27 -16.48
C ALA A 78 6.54 8.86 -16.40
N ALA A 79 6.97 8.05 -15.42
CA ALA A 79 6.40 6.73 -15.17
C ALA A 79 4.90 6.81 -14.83
N ALA A 80 4.49 7.75 -13.99
CA ALA A 80 3.09 7.98 -13.68
C ALA A 80 2.28 8.38 -14.91
N VAL A 81 2.80 9.27 -15.77
CA VAL A 81 2.10 9.66 -17.02
C VAL A 81 1.95 8.45 -17.96
N VAL A 82 2.99 7.64 -18.13
CA VAL A 82 2.94 6.44 -18.98
C VAL A 82 1.95 5.42 -18.43
N VAL A 83 2.07 5.06 -17.15
CA VAL A 83 1.19 4.09 -16.50
C VAL A 83 -0.25 4.60 -16.46
N GLY A 84 -0.45 5.89 -16.16
CA GLY A 84 -1.77 6.52 -16.16
C GLY A 84 -2.41 6.51 -17.54
N GLY A 85 -1.65 6.85 -18.59
CA GLY A 85 -2.13 6.78 -19.97
C GLY A 85 -2.57 5.36 -20.35
N VAL A 86 -1.80 4.34 -19.96
CA VAL A 86 -2.18 2.94 -20.20
C VAL A 86 -3.45 2.57 -19.41
N LEU A 87 -3.53 2.92 -18.13
CA LEU A 87 -4.68 2.56 -17.28
C LEU A 87 -5.99 3.21 -17.74
N VAL A 88 -5.94 4.44 -18.25
CA VAL A 88 -7.13 5.14 -18.78
C VAL A 88 -7.65 4.49 -20.07
N LEU A 89 -6.74 3.97 -20.90
CA LEU A 89 -7.10 3.35 -22.19
C LEU A 89 -7.52 1.88 -22.07
N VAL A 90 -7.10 1.20 -21.00
CA VAL A 90 -7.38 -0.21 -20.78
C VAL A 90 -8.73 -0.39 -20.06
N PRO A 91 -9.57 -1.35 -20.47
CA PRO A 91 -10.79 -1.67 -19.73
C PRO A 91 -10.47 -2.01 -18.26
N ARG A 92 -11.13 -1.31 -17.33
CA ARG A 92 -10.87 -1.43 -15.88
C ARG A 92 -10.95 -2.87 -15.37
N HIS A 93 -11.93 -3.63 -15.86
CA HIS A 93 -12.17 -5.03 -15.50
C HIS A 93 -11.48 -6.04 -16.44
N GLY A 94 -10.52 -5.59 -17.25
CA GLY A 94 -9.80 -6.43 -18.20
C GLY A 94 -8.57 -7.10 -17.60
N THR A 95 -8.12 -8.20 -18.20
CA THR A 95 -6.86 -8.86 -17.80
C THR A 95 -5.64 -7.94 -17.97
N ALA A 96 -5.69 -7.01 -18.91
CA ALA A 96 -4.62 -6.03 -19.14
C ALA A 96 -4.43 -5.07 -17.95
N SER A 97 -5.49 -4.64 -17.27
CA SER A 97 -5.36 -3.75 -16.09
C SER A 97 -4.68 -4.50 -14.95
N VAL A 98 -5.03 -5.77 -14.75
CA VAL A 98 -4.40 -6.67 -13.76
C VAL A 98 -2.90 -6.80 -14.04
N VAL A 99 -2.50 -7.04 -15.28
CA VAL A 99 -1.08 -7.15 -15.66
C VAL A 99 -0.33 -5.85 -15.40
N VAL A 100 -0.89 -4.70 -15.80
CA VAL A 100 -0.27 -3.38 -15.59
C VAL A 100 -0.09 -3.10 -14.10
N LEU A 101 -1.11 -3.35 -13.29
CA LEU A 101 -1.06 -3.18 -11.84
C LEU A 101 -0.08 -4.15 -11.17
N ALA A 102 -0.01 -5.40 -11.63
CA ALA A 102 0.96 -6.38 -11.12
C ALA A 102 2.40 -5.95 -11.41
N VAL A 103 2.70 -5.50 -12.64
CA VAL A 103 4.02 -4.98 -13.02
C VAL A 103 4.36 -3.74 -12.20
N LEU A 104 3.42 -2.81 -12.03
CA LEU A 104 3.61 -1.63 -11.21
C LEU A 104 3.87 -2.00 -9.74
N GLY A 105 3.10 -2.93 -9.18
CA GLY A 105 3.28 -3.45 -7.83
C GLY A 105 4.67 -4.04 -7.64
N VAL A 106 5.11 -4.92 -8.54
CA VAL A 106 6.46 -5.49 -8.53
C VAL A 106 7.53 -4.40 -8.62
N ALA A 107 7.36 -3.41 -9.49
CA ALA A 107 8.32 -2.32 -9.64
C ALA A 107 8.42 -1.46 -8.37
N VAL A 108 7.29 -1.13 -7.74
CA VAL A 108 7.25 -0.38 -6.47
C VAL A 108 7.84 -1.21 -5.33
N THR A 109 7.52 -2.50 -5.24
CA THR A 109 8.11 -3.40 -4.24
C THR A 109 9.62 -3.54 -4.44
N ALA A 110 10.09 -3.70 -5.68
CA ALA A 110 11.51 -3.72 -6.00
C ALA A 110 12.19 -2.40 -5.62
N LEU A 111 11.56 -1.26 -5.91
CA LEU A 111 12.06 0.05 -5.50
C LEU A 111 12.13 0.18 -3.96
N ALA A 112 11.14 -0.32 -3.24
CA ALA A 112 11.12 -0.34 -1.78
C ALA A 112 12.20 -1.27 -1.18
N LEU A 113 12.47 -2.39 -1.85
CA LEU A 113 13.51 -3.36 -1.46
C LEU A 113 14.93 -2.93 -1.86
N VAL A 114 15.09 -2.00 -2.81
CA VAL A 114 16.41 -1.54 -3.31
C VAL A 114 16.78 -0.17 -2.77
N GLY A 115 15.79 0.71 -2.58
CA GLY A 115 16.00 1.97 -1.87
C GLY A 115 16.46 1.71 -0.45
N ASP A 116 17.07 2.71 0.21
CA ASP A 116 17.32 2.68 1.65
C ASP A 116 15.96 2.73 2.40
N GLY A 117 15.14 1.68 2.27
CA GLY A 117 13.94 1.40 3.07
C GLY A 117 14.27 1.10 4.53
N ALA A 118 15.54 1.19 4.92
CA ALA A 118 15.96 1.33 6.30
C ALA A 118 15.78 2.77 6.85
N GLY A 119 15.36 3.75 6.04
CA GLY A 119 15.03 5.11 6.49
C GLY A 119 13.84 5.16 7.46
N GLY A 120 12.86 4.26 7.30
CA GLY A 120 11.77 4.11 8.29
C GLY A 120 12.23 3.57 9.64
N ARG A 121 13.46 3.03 9.73
CA ARG A 121 14.07 2.64 11.02
C ARG A 121 14.64 3.84 11.77
N GLN A 122 14.99 4.92 11.06
CA GLN A 122 15.59 6.11 11.65
C GLN A 122 14.55 7.18 11.97
N GLU A 123 13.48 7.33 11.18
CA GLU A 123 12.46 8.40 11.40
C GLU A 123 11.61 8.20 12.67
N TRP A 124 11.35 6.96 13.10
CA TRP A 124 10.67 6.72 14.39
C TRP A 124 11.52 7.19 15.59
N ASP A 125 12.85 7.11 15.44
CA ASP A 125 13.84 7.44 16.46
C ASP A 125 14.48 8.84 16.25
N ALA A 126 14.26 9.49 15.10
CA ALA A 126 14.75 10.83 14.80
C ALA A 126 13.89 11.86 15.54
N PRO A 127 14.48 12.86 16.23
CA PRO A 127 13.71 13.83 17.02
C PRO A 127 12.92 14.77 16.10
N ALA A 128 11.77 14.31 15.61
CA ALA A 128 10.76 15.19 15.03
C ALA A 128 10.17 16.06 16.15
N GLU A 129 9.98 17.34 15.84
CA GLU A 129 9.21 18.31 16.63
C GLU A 129 8.00 17.63 17.29
N PRO A 130 7.84 17.70 18.63
CA PRO A 130 6.76 17.03 19.36
C PRO A 130 5.37 17.33 18.77
N THR A 131 5.20 18.55 18.25
CA THR A 131 3.98 19.04 17.59
C THR A 131 3.70 18.30 16.26
N ALA A 132 4.73 18.04 15.45
CA ALA A 132 4.63 17.32 14.19
C ALA A 132 4.26 15.84 14.40
N ARG A 133 4.84 15.19 15.43
CA ARG A 133 4.50 13.81 15.81
C ARG A 133 3.04 13.66 16.21
N VAL A 134 2.52 14.59 17.03
CA VAL A 134 1.11 14.58 17.46
C VAL A 134 0.17 14.78 16.27
N ARG A 135 0.47 15.72 15.36
CA ARG A 135 -0.36 15.97 14.17
C ARG A 135 -0.41 14.75 13.24
N THR A 136 0.73 14.13 12.97
CA THR A 136 0.82 12.92 12.14
C THR A 136 0.07 11.75 12.79
N ARG A 137 0.19 11.55 14.10
CA ARG A 137 -0.55 10.51 14.82
C ARG A 137 -2.05 10.73 14.77
N ARG A 138 -2.53 11.97 14.95
CA ARG A 138 -3.96 12.30 14.83
C ARG A 138 -4.48 12.02 13.43
N ALA A 139 -3.76 12.46 12.40
CA ALA A 139 -4.13 12.18 11.02
C ALA A 139 -4.18 10.67 10.76
N ALA A 140 -3.16 9.91 11.20
CA ALA A 140 -3.14 8.46 11.06
C ALA A 140 -4.32 7.77 11.75
N VAL A 141 -4.70 8.21 12.96
CA VAL A 141 -5.86 7.67 13.68
C VAL A 141 -7.17 8.00 12.98
N LEU A 142 -7.34 9.23 12.49
CA LEU A 142 -8.53 9.63 11.73
C LEU A 142 -8.66 8.82 10.43
N TRP A 143 -7.57 8.70 9.67
CA TRP A 143 -7.55 7.89 8.45
C TRP A 143 -7.79 6.41 8.73
N ALA A 144 -7.19 5.85 9.80
CA ALA A 144 -7.46 4.49 10.21
C ALA A 144 -8.94 4.30 10.57
N GLY A 145 -9.55 5.26 11.28
CA GLY A 145 -10.98 5.24 11.59
C GLY A 145 -11.85 5.24 10.33
N VAL A 146 -11.55 6.12 9.37
CA VAL A 146 -12.26 6.18 8.08
C VAL A 146 -12.15 4.84 7.32
N ILE A 147 -10.94 4.27 7.24
CA ILE A 147 -10.70 2.99 6.56
C ILE A 147 -11.45 1.85 7.25
N VAL A 148 -11.43 1.79 8.58
CA VAL A 148 -12.13 0.76 9.35
C VAL A 148 -13.64 0.87 9.15
N VAL A 149 -14.20 2.08 9.23
CA VAL A 149 -15.64 2.30 9.01
C VAL A 149 -16.02 1.92 7.58
N ALA A 150 -15.27 2.38 6.57
CA ALA A 150 -15.52 2.03 5.18
C ALA A 150 -15.44 0.51 4.96
N GLY A 151 -14.44 -0.16 5.54
CA GLY A 151 -14.29 -1.62 5.47
C GLY A 151 -15.43 -2.37 6.16
N VAL A 152 -15.91 -1.91 7.32
CA VAL A 152 -17.06 -2.49 8.01
C VAL A 152 -18.33 -2.32 7.18
N VAL A 153 -18.55 -1.16 6.57
CA VAL A 153 -19.70 -0.92 5.68
C VAL A 153 -19.63 -1.85 4.46
N GLU A 154 -18.49 -1.93 3.79
CA GLU A 154 -18.27 -2.80 2.64
C GLU A 154 -18.52 -4.27 3.01
N ALA A 155 -17.94 -4.73 4.12
CA ALA A 155 -18.08 -6.10 4.58
C ALA A 155 -19.52 -6.44 4.97
N SER A 156 -20.19 -5.52 5.67
CA SER A 156 -21.58 -5.71 6.08
C SER A 156 -22.51 -5.78 4.88
N SER A 157 -22.33 -4.90 3.89
CA SER A 157 -23.11 -4.88 2.64
C SER A 157 -22.93 -6.18 1.86
N PHE A 158 -21.68 -6.65 1.74
CA PHE A 158 -21.40 -7.93 1.07
C PHE A 158 -22.02 -9.12 1.80
N VAL A 159 -21.81 -9.24 3.11
CA VAL A 159 -22.31 -10.39 3.89
C VAL A 159 -23.84 -10.42 3.90
N LEU A 160 -24.50 -9.28 4.12
CA LEU A 160 -25.97 -9.17 4.11
C LEU A 160 -26.58 -9.52 2.74
N GLY A 161 -25.88 -9.15 1.66
CA GLY A 161 -26.23 -9.53 0.29
C GLY A 161 -26.06 -11.03 0.03
N ASP A 162 -24.93 -11.62 0.42
CA ASP A 162 -24.63 -13.04 0.19
C ASP A 162 -25.59 -13.99 0.95
N ILE A 163 -25.98 -13.63 2.18
CA ILE A 163 -26.93 -14.41 2.98
C ILE A 163 -28.40 -14.13 2.64
N GLY A 164 -28.67 -13.25 1.68
CA GLY A 164 -30.01 -12.97 1.16
C GLY A 164 -30.93 -12.18 2.11
N ILE A 165 -30.38 -11.46 3.11
CA ILE A 165 -31.15 -10.60 4.01
C ILE A 165 -31.49 -9.27 3.34
N THR A 166 -30.59 -8.76 2.49
CA THR A 166 -30.80 -7.53 1.72
C THR A 166 -30.54 -7.79 0.25
N ASP A 167 -31.39 -7.27 -0.63
CA ASP A 167 -31.06 -7.21 -2.05
C ASP A 167 -29.92 -6.23 -2.28
N GLY A 168 -29.07 -6.48 -3.28
CA GLY A 168 -27.92 -5.63 -3.62
C GLY A 168 -28.27 -4.17 -3.93
N SER A 169 -29.55 -3.88 -4.21
CA SER A 169 -30.08 -2.53 -4.38
C SER A 169 -30.40 -1.79 -3.08
N THR A 170 -30.60 -2.51 -1.97
CA THR A 170 -31.06 -1.95 -0.69
C THR A 170 -29.89 -1.52 0.18
N MET A 171 -28.77 -2.23 0.09
CA MET A 171 -27.51 -1.89 0.76
C MET A 171 -26.34 -2.12 -0.23
N PRO A 172 -26.19 -1.25 -1.24
CA PRO A 172 -25.08 -1.37 -2.20
C PRO A 172 -23.74 -1.14 -1.50
N SER A 173 -22.72 -1.88 -1.93
CA SER A 173 -21.36 -1.67 -1.42
C SER A 173 -20.82 -0.30 -1.88
N ILE A 174 -19.79 0.22 -1.20
CA ILE A 174 -19.15 1.48 -1.61
C ILE A 174 -18.59 1.32 -3.03
N SER A 175 -18.08 0.14 -3.34
CA SER A 175 -17.60 -0.22 -4.67
C SER A 175 -18.72 -0.11 -5.72
N ASP A 176 -19.92 -0.65 -5.43
CA ASP A 176 -21.06 -0.59 -6.36
C ASP A 176 -21.54 0.85 -6.58
N LEU A 177 -21.46 1.70 -5.56
CA LEU A 177 -21.81 3.11 -5.68
C LEU A 177 -20.82 3.92 -6.53
N LEU A 178 -19.53 3.55 -6.47
CA LEU A 178 -18.48 4.19 -7.27
C LEU A 178 -18.46 3.67 -8.71
N ASP A 179 -18.98 2.46 -8.95
CA ASP A 179 -18.84 1.76 -10.21
C ASP A 179 -19.34 2.56 -11.44
N PRO A 180 -20.52 3.21 -11.40
CA PRO A 180 -21.03 4.02 -12.52
C PRO A 180 -20.17 5.25 -12.81
N TRP A 181 -19.56 5.82 -11.77
CA TRP A 181 -18.65 6.96 -11.93
C TRP A 181 -17.35 6.48 -12.58
N LEU A 182 -16.82 5.32 -12.16
CA LEU A 182 -15.60 4.77 -12.73
C LEU A 182 -15.79 4.12 -14.11
N ASP A 183 -17.03 3.88 -14.54
CA ASP A 183 -17.35 3.50 -15.92
C ASP A 183 -17.31 4.69 -16.89
N ASP A 184 -17.54 5.91 -16.40
CA ASP A 184 -17.39 7.11 -17.23
C ASP A 184 -15.90 7.38 -17.50
N PRO A 185 -15.47 7.48 -18.78
CA PRO A 185 -14.06 7.65 -19.12
C PRO A 185 -13.43 8.91 -18.50
N GLY A 186 -14.21 9.98 -18.33
CA GLY A 186 -13.72 11.23 -17.75
C GLY A 186 -13.43 11.10 -16.26
N TRP A 187 -14.38 10.55 -15.51
CA TRP A 187 -14.22 10.28 -14.08
C TRP A 187 -13.15 9.20 -13.80
N HIS A 188 -13.07 8.16 -14.63
CA HIS A 188 -12.01 7.17 -14.56
C HIS A 188 -10.63 7.83 -14.73
N ALA A 189 -10.45 8.68 -15.76
CA ALA A 189 -9.20 9.39 -15.97
C ALA A 189 -8.81 10.28 -14.79
N LEU A 190 -9.77 11.02 -14.23
CA LEU A 190 -9.54 11.85 -13.06
C LEU A 190 -9.10 11.02 -11.84
N TYR A 191 -9.76 9.88 -11.61
CA TYR A 191 -9.42 8.96 -10.53
C TYR A 191 -7.98 8.43 -10.67
N VAL A 192 -7.60 7.96 -11.86
CA VAL A 192 -6.25 7.44 -12.13
C VAL A 192 -5.19 8.51 -11.89
N VAL A 193 -5.42 9.75 -12.37
CA VAL A 193 -4.50 10.87 -12.16
C VAL A 193 -4.36 11.20 -10.67
N ALA A 194 -5.47 11.29 -9.93
CA ALA A 194 -5.44 11.58 -8.50
C ALA A 194 -4.72 10.47 -7.72
N TRP A 195 -4.97 9.20 -8.06
CA TRP A 195 -4.33 8.04 -7.45
C TRP A 195 -2.82 8.01 -7.68
N LEU A 196 -2.38 8.23 -8.92
CA LEU A 196 -0.95 8.28 -9.25
C LEU A 196 -0.25 9.49 -8.63
N ALA A 197 -0.91 10.66 -8.61
CA ALA A 197 -0.38 11.84 -7.95
C ALA A 197 -0.17 11.61 -6.44
N ALA A 198 -1.13 10.94 -5.78
CA ALA A 198 -1.00 10.53 -4.39
C ALA A 198 0.17 9.54 -4.21
N GLY A 199 0.31 8.54 -5.08
CA GLY A 199 1.41 7.58 -5.06
C GLY A 199 2.78 8.24 -5.22
N VAL A 200 2.93 9.15 -6.19
CA VAL A 200 4.16 9.94 -6.37
C VAL A 200 4.42 10.80 -5.13
N GLY A 201 3.40 11.42 -4.54
CA GLY A 201 3.51 12.18 -3.30
C GLY A 201 4.01 11.34 -2.12
N LEU A 202 3.50 10.12 -1.95
CA LEU A 202 3.92 9.18 -0.91
C LEU A 202 5.38 8.73 -1.12
N LEU A 203 5.76 8.36 -2.34
CA LEU A 203 7.13 7.98 -2.69
C LEU A 203 8.11 9.15 -2.46
N ARG A 204 7.67 10.39 -2.73
CA ARG A 204 8.49 11.58 -2.46
C ARG A 204 8.65 11.85 -0.97
N ARG A 205 7.58 11.69 -0.18
CA ARG A 205 7.63 11.91 1.27
C ARG A 205 8.55 10.90 1.96
N GLY A 206 8.47 9.63 1.59
CA GLY A 206 9.40 8.60 2.08
C GLY A 206 10.86 8.80 1.67
N SER A 207 11.15 9.73 0.74
CA SER A 207 12.50 10.04 0.25
C SER A 207 13.01 11.44 0.63
N TRP A 208 12.22 12.26 1.31
CA TRP A 208 12.49 13.69 1.51
C TRP A 208 13.41 14.05 2.70
N GLU A 209 13.74 13.12 3.60
CA GLU A 209 14.52 13.42 4.82
C GLU A 209 16.02 13.14 4.71
N GLY A 210 16.59 13.12 3.50
CA GLY A 210 18.02 12.82 3.30
C GLY A 210 18.88 13.91 2.67
N GLU A 211 18.35 15.11 2.46
CA GLU A 211 19.19 16.24 2.05
C GLU A 211 19.54 17.06 3.30
N PRO A 212 20.78 16.97 3.83
CA PRO A 212 21.26 18.04 4.67
C PRO A 212 21.24 19.31 3.82
N CYS A 213 20.58 20.36 4.33
CA CYS A 213 20.74 21.71 3.82
C CYS A 213 22.23 22.07 3.90
N GLY A 214 22.96 21.79 2.82
CA GLY A 214 24.36 22.11 2.65
C GLY A 214 24.49 23.48 2.02
N SER A 215 24.84 24.44 2.88
CA SER A 215 25.63 25.68 2.65
C SER A 215 25.34 26.53 1.42
#